data_AF-A0A183MX87-F1
#
_entry.id   AF-A0A183MX87-F1
#
_cell.length_a   1.000
_cell.length_b   1.000
_cell.length_c   1.000
_cell.angle_alpha   90.00
_cell.angle_beta   90.00
_cell.angle_gamma   90.00
#
_symmetry.space_group_name_H-M   'P 1'
#
loop_
_entity.id
_entity.type
_entity.pdbx_description
1 polymer ?
#
loop_
_entity_poly.entity_id
_entity_poly.type
_entity_poly.pdbx_seq_one_letter_code
_entity_poly.pdbx_strand_id
1 'polypeptide(L)'
;ITRILHGCWYVDETYTQLITQLLWLTSLGSESAYNRPNKLQSIEAIMKAELYAMMLVRRGELVFPSYVVNRKSTIYRTSDEFQKFLEFMSLEIRLEYLISQKSYDLALQLCLDKKTKLIDEVTNLSFRRIDLPQFLRRFTSPYRAFRSLLLMIDIYEHQRKYNEAIKLIETLLSLTWSLHNDDKFLNLKLTGCVLDQLGPCRLGYLLNRYIINQGTHEKQPIKAFKYVTNYFKLYNECQCLRAGRRLTIHEQLMKLFDGVKKEENNHRRSKNGHTIAAITTTNVTNNRPPNAGGNKNNASDCNEIKNTTTQVKRRRIQKLVNIDSKYCKNNNHSTEEVYHTNEIFIDSEKEELLTVIPSLVIDIKEPPKVEITAPVNASAKEIGTHRPHYVWFEQTTPNKLQKQQSPQESNTLLLTVEQWTVRYYMANKNFEHGIHCESQIYHLLFCILFYDILFEISPSPPDVFYSYRQSAPLDLFTDEFYQSRKDLIDARLQWLLAVDQSDDHSNSLEFRIHTYWEMHNGERCLWSNWDLLKNPQELI
;
A
#
# COMPACT_ATOMS: atom_id res chain seq x y z
N ILE A 1 1.14 23.22 -43.50
CA ILE A 1 0.28 22.36 -42.65
C ILE A 1 -1.06 22.08 -43.35
N THR A 2 -1.82 23.09 -43.76
CA THR A 2 -3.07 22.96 -44.56
C THR A 2 -2.91 22.33 -45.96
N ARG A 3 -1.69 22.30 -46.51
CA ARG A 3 -1.36 21.61 -47.76
C ARG A 3 -1.05 20.11 -47.59
N ILE A 4 -0.92 19.64 -46.35
CA ILE A 4 -0.50 18.27 -45.98
C ILE A 4 -1.62 17.55 -45.23
N LEU A 5 -2.34 18.26 -44.36
CA LEU A 5 -3.54 17.77 -43.69
C LEU A 5 -4.77 18.27 -44.47
N HIS A 6 -5.65 17.36 -44.87
CA HIS A 6 -7.00 17.68 -45.39
C HIS A 6 -7.84 18.40 -44.31
N GLY A 7 -9.15 18.60 -44.55
CA GLY A 7 -10.04 19.19 -43.55
C GLY A 7 -9.96 18.46 -42.21
N CYS A 8 -9.39 19.12 -41.21
CA CYS A 8 -9.33 18.62 -39.84
C CYS A 8 -10.49 19.20 -39.04
N TRP A 9 -11.16 18.34 -38.28
CA TRP A 9 -12.20 18.73 -37.34
C TRP A 9 -11.68 18.44 -35.93
N TYR A 10 -11.93 19.36 -35.01
CA TYR A 10 -11.70 19.16 -33.58
C TYR A 10 -12.98 19.50 -32.83
N VAL A 11 -13.17 18.86 -31.69
CA VAL A 11 -14.32 19.16 -30.83
C VAL A 11 -14.00 20.45 -30.08
N ASP A 12 -14.96 21.36 -30.05
CA ASP A 12 -14.84 22.60 -29.28
C ASP A 12 -14.72 22.29 -27.77
N GLU A 13 -13.73 22.91 -27.14
CA GLU A 13 -13.35 22.66 -25.75
C GLU A 13 -14.46 23.05 -24.78
N THR A 14 -15.22 24.11 -25.08
CA THR A 14 -16.29 24.61 -24.22
C THR A 14 -17.41 23.58 -24.06
N TYR A 15 -17.84 22.98 -25.19
CA TYR A 15 -18.83 21.91 -25.19
C TYR A 15 -18.28 20.63 -24.55
N THR A 16 -16.99 20.34 -24.78
CA THR A 16 -16.34 19.17 -24.17
C THR A 16 -16.33 19.28 -22.64
N GLN A 17 -15.99 20.46 -22.10
CA GLN A 17 -16.02 20.73 -20.67
C GLN A 17 -17.44 20.59 -20.10
N LEU A 18 -18.45 21.17 -20.77
CA LEU A 18 -19.85 21.06 -20.35
C LEU A 18 -20.33 19.61 -20.31
N ILE A 19 -20.05 18.83 -21.36
CA ILE A 19 -20.43 17.42 -21.44
C ILE A 19 -19.71 16.61 -20.35
N THR A 20 -18.43 16.89 -20.10
CA THR A 20 -17.65 16.24 -19.05
C THR A 20 -18.23 16.51 -17.67
N GLN A 21 -18.64 17.75 -17.40
CA GLN A 21 -19.29 18.14 -16.15
C GLN A 21 -20.62 17.40 -15.94
N LEU A 22 -21.47 17.36 -16.97
CA LEU A 22 -22.75 16.66 -16.93
C LEU A 22 -22.58 15.15 -16.74
N LEU A 23 -21.65 14.54 -17.49
CA LEU A 23 -21.33 13.12 -17.37
C LEU A 23 -20.80 12.78 -15.98
N TRP A 24 -19.98 13.64 -15.39
CA TRP A 24 -19.50 13.43 -14.03
C TRP A 24 -20.65 13.40 -13.01
N LEU A 25 -21.53 14.40 -13.05
CA LEU A 25 -22.67 14.49 -12.11
C LEU A 25 -23.62 13.28 -12.24
N THR A 26 -23.80 12.77 -13.45
CA THR A 26 -24.66 11.59 -13.72
C THR A 26 -23.97 10.25 -13.42
N SER A 27 -22.65 10.26 -13.28
CA SER A 27 -21.83 9.07 -13.03
C SER A 27 -21.27 9.05 -11.61
N LEU A 28 -21.83 9.88 -10.72
CA LEU A 28 -21.49 9.85 -9.31
C LEU A 28 -21.86 8.46 -8.75
N GLY A 29 -20.87 7.82 -8.14
CA GLY A 29 -21.01 6.47 -7.62
C GLY A 29 -20.65 5.34 -8.60
N SER A 30 -20.40 5.64 -9.88
CA SER A 30 -19.95 4.63 -10.86
C SER A 30 -18.59 4.04 -10.49
N GLU A 31 -18.26 2.86 -11.04
CA GLU A 31 -16.94 2.26 -10.86
C GLU A 31 -15.80 3.21 -11.26
N SER A 32 -15.95 3.97 -12.35
CA SER A 32 -14.89 4.90 -12.78
C SER A 32 -14.74 6.10 -11.84
N ALA A 33 -15.74 6.40 -11.01
CA ALA A 33 -15.62 7.40 -9.95
C ALA A 33 -14.81 6.89 -8.74
N TYR A 34 -14.75 5.56 -8.55
CA TYR A 34 -14.08 4.90 -7.41
C TYR A 34 -12.72 4.29 -7.75
N ASN A 35 -12.65 3.53 -8.83
CA ASN A 35 -11.54 2.68 -9.21
C ASN A 35 -11.05 3.13 -10.59
N ARG A 36 -10.29 4.22 -10.60
CA ARG A 36 -9.70 4.75 -11.83
C ARG A 36 -8.46 3.94 -12.20
N PRO A 37 -8.32 3.49 -13.46
CA PRO A 37 -7.07 2.86 -13.91
C PRO A 37 -5.91 3.86 -13.85
N ASN A 38 -4.76 3.41 -13.35
CA ASN A 38 -3.54 4.19 -13.08
C ASN A 38 -2.87 4.85 -14.31
N LYS A 39 -3.51 4.84 -15.48
CA LYS A 39 -2.96 5.33 -16.76
C LYS A 39 -3.81 6.41 -17.44
N LEU A 40 -4.89 6.85 -16.80
CA LEU A 40 -5.74 7.90 -17.36
C LEU A 40 -5.03 9.24 -17.35
N GLN A 41 -5.17 9.99 -18.44
CA GLN A 41 -4.47 11.27 -18.63
C GLN A 41 -5.32 12.47 -18.20
N SER A 42 -6.65 12.33 -18.19
CA SER A 42 -7.57 13.43 -17.98
C SER A 42 -8.96 12.95 -17.52
N ILE A 43 -9.83 13.90 -17.15
CA ILE A 43 -11.22 13.60 -16.75
C ILE A 43 -12.01 13.10 -17.96
N GLU A 44 -11.78 13.65 -19.15
CA GLU A 44 -12.42 13.23 -20.40
C GLU A 44 -12.16 11.75 -20.70
N ALA A 45 -10.96 11.25 -20.36
CA ALA A 45 -10.64 9.83 -20.52
C ALA A 45 -11.47 8.94 -19.59
N ILE A 46 -11.77 9.40 -18.36
CA ILE A 46 -12.72 8.72 -17.44
C ILE A 46 -14.11 8.75 -18.05
N MET A 47 -14.56 9.92 -18.52
CA MET A 47 -15.90 10.08 -19.08
C MET A 47 -16.10 9.27 -20.36
N LYS A 48 -15.04 9.06 -21.15
CA LYS A 48 -15.07 8.14 -22.30
C LYS A 48 -15.36 6.70 -21.87
N ALA A 49 -14.77 6.24 -20.76
CA ALA A 49 -15.04 4.91 -20.22
C ALA A 49 -16.48 4.80 -19.71
N GLU A 50 -17.00 5.85 -19.06
CA GLU A 50 -18.40 5.91 -18.61
C GLU A 50 -19.39 5.88 -19.79
N LEU A 51 -19.13 6.65 -20.85
CA LEU A 51 -19.96 6.61 -22.07
C LEU A 51 -19.96 5.22 -22.72
N TYR A 52 -18.82 4.56 -22.74
CA TYR A 52 -18.71 3.19 -23.24
C TYR A 52 -19.52 2.22 -22.36
N ALA A 53 -19.43 2.32 -21.03
CA ALA A 53 -20.24 1.52 -20.12
C ALA A 53 -21.75 1.77 -20.31
N MET A 54 -22.18 3.04 -20.48
CA MET A 54 -23.57 3.37 -20.79
C MET A 54 -24.05 2.73 -22.11
N MET A 55 -23.18 2.68 -23.12
CA MET A 55 -23.48 2.01 -24.39
C MET A 55 -23.67 0.50 -24.20
N LEU A 56 -22.81 -0.16 -23.42
CA LEU A 56 -22.93 -1.59 -23.11
C LEU A 56 -24.23 -1.90 -22.36
N VAL A 57 -24.58 -1.07 -21.38
CA VAL A 57 -25.87 -1.19 -20.66
C VAL A 57 -27.05 -1.07 -21.63
N ARG A 58 -27.00 -0.09 -22.54
CA ARG A 58 -28.06 0.09 -23.55
C ARG A 58 -28.19 -1.11 -24.50
N ARG A 59 -27.10 -1.83 -24.77
CA ARG A 59 -27.10 -3.05 -25.60
C ARG A 59 -27.54 -4.30 -24.84
N GLY A 60 -27.64 -4.24 -23.51
CA GLY A 60 -27.90 -5.41 -22.66
C GLY A 60 -26.67 -6.30 -22.45
N GLU A 61 -25.48 -5.87 -22.88
CA GLU A 61 -24.22 -6.61 -22.66
C GLU A 61 -23.68 -6.43 -21.23
N LEU A 62 -24.15 -5.39 -20.52
CA LEU A 62 -23.76 -5.10 -19.15
C LEU A 62 -25.02 -4.82 -18.32
N VAL A 63 -25.24 -5.63 -17.28
CA VAL A 63 -26.38 -5.49 -16.36
C VAL A 63 -25.84 -5.12 -14.99
N PHE A 64 -26.45 -4.13 -14.34
CA PHE A 64 -26.14 -3.75 -12.96
C PHE A 64 -27.21 -4.30 -12.00
N PRO A 65 -26.87 -4.53 -10.72
CA PRO A 65 -27.82 -4.90 -9.69
C PRO A 65 -29.02 -3.96 -9.63
N SER A 66 -30.18 -4.51 -9.26
CA SER A 66 -31.39 -3.71 -9.05
C SER A 66 -31.42 -3.17 -7.62
N TYR A 67 -31.59 -1.85 -7.47
CA TYR A 67 -31.67 -1.18 -6.18
C TYR A 67 -32.44 0.15 -6.30
N VAL A 68 -32.80 0.73 -5.15
CA VAL A 68 -33.54 2.00 -5.09
C VAL A 68 -32.59 3.18 -4.86
N VAL A 69 -32.60 4.14 -5.79
CA VAL A 69 -31.83 5.40 -5.67
C VAL A 69 -32.53 6.34 -4.68
N ASN A 70 -31.89 6.58 -3.53
CA ASN A 70 -32.40 7.43 -2.45
C ASN A 70 -31.40 8.54 -2.11
N ARG A 71 -31.44 9.66 -2.86
CA ARG A 71 -30.52 10.79 -2.68
C ARG A 71 -31.10 11.77 -1.66
N LYS A 72 -30.35 12.06 -0.59
CA LYS A 72 -30.75 13.05 0.44
C LYS A 72 -29.73 14.18 0.58
N SER A 73 -28.44 13.86 0.46
CA SER A 73 -27.37 14.82 0.69
C SER A 73 -27.03 15.65 -0.56
N THR A 74 -26.74 16.93 -0.36
CA THR A 74 -26.24 17.81 -1.42
C THR A 74 -24.72 17.82 -1.44
N ILE A 75 -24.10 17.13 -2.40
CA ILE A 75 -22.62 17.01 -2.48
C ILE A 75 -21.96 18.35 -2.81
N TYR A 76 -22.47 19.09 -3.80
CA TYR A 76 -21.95 20.41 -4.19
C TYR A 76 -23.00 21.48 -3.88
N ARG A 77 -22.69 22.45 -3.01
CA ARG A 77 -23.64 23.51 -2.62
C ARG A 77 -23.68 24.62 -3.65
N THR A 78 -22.54 24.92 -4.25
CA THR A 78 -22.36 26.01 -5.21
C THR A 78 -21.63 25.51 -6.45
N SER A 79 -21.78 26.24 -7.56
CA SER A 79 -21.02 25.97 -8.77
C SER A 79 -19.51 26.15 -8.56
N ASP A 80 -19.08 27.01 -7.63
CA ASP A 80 -17.67 27.23 -7.30
C ASP A 80 -17.06 26.01 -6.60
N GLU A 81 -17.77 25.39 -5.65
CA GLU A 81 -17.33 24.14 -5.00
C GLU A 81 -17.13 23.02 -6.04
N PHE A 82 -18.07 22.91 -6.98
CA PHE A 82 -17.98 21.91 -8.04
C PHE A 82 -16.80 22.18 -8.99
N GLN A 83 -16.58 23.45 -9.37
CA GLN A 83 -15.48 23.80 -10.25
C GLN A 83 -14.11 23.57 -9.59
N LYS A 84 -13.95 23.92 -8.31
CA LYS A 84 -12.75 23.63 -7.52
C LYS A 84 -12.50 22.13 -7.41
N PHE A 85 -13.57 21.36 -7.17
CA PHE A 85 -13.48 19.91 -7.14
C PHE A 85 -12.93 19.34 -8.47
N LEU A 86 -13.44 19.80 -9.62
CA LEU A 86 -12.94 19.37 -10.93
C LEU A 86 -11.51 19.81 -11.19
N GLU A 87 -11.13 21.02 -10.77
CA GLU A 87 -9.76 21.50 -10.87
C GLU A 87 -8.77 20.59 -10.11
N PHE A 88 -9.08 20.28 -8.85
CA PHE A 88 -8.22 19.41 -8.04
C PHE A 88 -8.28 17.94 -8.46
N MET A 89 -9.40 17.48 -9.00
CA MET A 89 -9.48 16.16 -9.61
C MET A 89 -8.61 16.05 -10.87
N SER A 90 -8.65 17.05 -11.73
CA SER A 90 -7.81 17.11 -12.95
C SER A 90 -6.33 17.12 -12.58
N LEU A 91 -5.98 17.91 -11.56
CA LEU A 91 -4.64 17.92 -10.96
C LEU A 91 -4.23 16.52 -10.47
N GLU A 92 -5.05 15.87 -9.64
CA GLU A 92 -4.79 14.53 -9.09
C GLU A 92 -4.50 13.53 -10.23
N ILE A 93 -5.38 13.47 -11.24
CA ILE A 93 -5.25 12.55 -12.39
C ILE A 93 -3.96 12.84 -13.16
N ARG A 94 -3.65 14.12 -13.39
CA ARG A 94 -2.44 14.51 -14.12
C ARG A 94 -1.17 14.11 -13.36
N LEU A 95 -1.16 14.25 -12.04
CA LEU A 95 -0.05 13.83 -11.19
C LEU A 95 0.13 12.30 -11.20
N GLU A 96 -0.96 11.54 -11.04
CA GLU A 96 -0.94 10.08 -11.13
C GLU A 96 -0.34 9.62 -12.47
N TYR A 97 -0.77 10.25 -13.58
CA TYR A 97 -0.21 9.97 -14.90
C TYR A 97 1.29 10.28 -14.99
N LEU A 98 1.73 11.47 -14.56
CA LEU A 98 3.15 11.85 -14.62
C LEU A 98 4.04 10.95 -13.76
N ILE A 99 3.54 10.53 -12.58
CA ILE A 99 4.20 9.55 -11.72
C ILE A 99 4.32 8.19 -12.44
N SER A 100 3.27 7.74 -13.14
CA SER A 100 3.30 6.49 -13.92
C SER A 100 4.35 6.54 -15.05
N GLN A 101 4.55 7.71 -15.66
CA GLN A 101 5.56 7.97 -16.68
C GLN A 101 6.95 8.30 -16.11
N LYS A 102 7.12 8.26 -14.78
CA LYS A 102 8.36 8.63 -14.06
C LYS A 102 8.86 10.05 -14.36
N SER A 103 7.97 10.94 -14.79
CA SER A 103 8.26 12.34 -15.13
C SER A 103 8.08 13.23 -13.90
N TYR A 104 8.94 13.03 -12.89
CA TYR A 104 8.79 13.67 -11.58
C TYR A 104 9.05 15.19 -11.60
N ASP A 105 9.87 15.70 -12.50
CA ASP A 105 10.22 17.12 -12.56
C ASP A 105 9.03 17.99 -12.97
N LEU A 106 8.33 17.59 -14.04
CA LEU A 106 7.10 18.24 -14.48
C LEU A 106 5.99 18.12 -13.43
N ALA A 107 5.88 16.95 -12.78
CA ALA A 107 4.91 16.74 -11.72
C ALA A 107 5.16 17.68 -10.53
N LEU A 108 6.42 17.88 -10.15
CA LEU A 108 6.76 18.77 -9.05
C LEU A 108 6.45 20.23 -9.39
N GLN A 109 6.81 20.71 -10.59
CA GLN A 109 6.53 22.10 -11.01
C GLN A 109 5.03 22.40 -10.88
N LEU A 110 4.20 21.52 -11.44
CA LEU A 110 2.75 21.66 -11.44
C LEU A 110 2.14 21.59 -10.02
N CYS A 111 2.73 20.80 -9.12
CA CYS A 111 2.36 20.79 -7.70
C CYS A 111 2.75 22.09 -6.98
N LEU A 112 3.95 22.61 -7.22
CA LEU A 112 4.46 23.80 -6.54
C LEU A 112 3.61 25.03 -6.84
N ASP A 113 3.19 25.20 -8.09
CA ASP A 113 2.33 26.31 -8.53
C ASP A 113 1.00 26.36 -7.77
N LYS A 114 0.49 25.20 -7.32
CA LYS A 114 -0.79 25.07 -6.61
C LYS A 114 -0.65 24.78 -5.11
N LYS A 115 0.56 24.61 -4.58
CA LYS A 115 0.81 24.15 -3.21
C LYS A 115 0.10 24.99 -2.15
N THR A 116 0.18 26.31 -2.26
CA THR A 116 -0.44 27.23 -1.28
C THR A 116 -1.96 27.10 -1.27
N LYS A 117 -2.58 27.05 -2.46
CA LYS A 117 -4.02 26.84 -2.62
C LYS A 117 -4.47 25.48 -2.05
N LEU A 118 -3.71 24.43 -2.32
CA LEU A 118 -4.02 23.09 -1.80
C LEU A 118 -3.94 23.03 -0.27
N ILE A 119 -2.95 23.68 0.33
CA ILE A 119 -2.82 23.74 1.80
C ILE A 119 -3.98 24.53 2.39
N ASP A 120 -4.31 25.69 1.83
CA ASP A 120 -5.43 26.53 2.29
C ASP A 120 -6.78 25.79 2.24
N GLU A 121 -7.04 25.04 1.17
CA GLU A 121 -8.26 24.25 1.02
C GLU A 121 -8.41 23.18 2.12
N VAL A 122 -7.29 22.63 2.60
CA VAL A 122 -7.27 21.55 3.60
C VAL A 122 -7.23 22.11 5.03
N THR A 123 -6.58 23.24 5.25
CA THR A 123 -6.46 23.89 6.57
C THR A 123 -7.75 24.62 6.97
N ASN A 124 -8.43 25.25 6.02
CA ASN A 124 -9.61 26.04 6.31
C ASN A 124 -10.79 25.16 6.73
N LEU A 125 -11.21 25.32 8.00
CA LEU A 125 -12.30 24.55 8.59
C LEU A 125 -13.65 24.78 7.90
N SER A 126 -13.87 25.95 7.29
CA SER A 126 -15.14 26.29 6.63
C SER A 126 -15.44 25.46 5.39
N PHE A 127 -14.41 24.94 4.71
CA PHE A 127 -14.58 24.08 3.53
C PHE A 127 -14.87 22.62 3.91
N ARG A 128 -14.74 22.24 5.18
CA ARG A 128 -14.99 20.87 5.63
C ARG A 128 -16.48 20.54 5.56
N ARG A 129 -16.79 19.41 4.92
CA ARG A 129 -18.15 18.91 4.72
C ARG A 129 -18.52 17.87 5.76
N ILE A 130 -18.55 18.28 7.03
CA ILE A 130 -18.92 17.42 8.17
C ILE A 130 -20.40 17.01 8.08
N ASP A 131 -21.23 17.81 7.41
CA ASP A 131 -22.62 17.51 7.07
C ASP A 131 -22.78 16.28 6.17
N LEU A 132 -21.75 15.89 5.41
CA LEU A 132 -21.79 14.72 4.55
C LEU A 132 -21.35 13.45 5.30
N PRO A 133 -21.96 12.29 5.00
CA PRO A 133 -21.45 10.97 5.39
C PRO A 133 -19.99 10.76 4.96
N GLN A 134 -19.25 9.94 5.71
CA GLN A 134 -17.83 9.68 5.47
C GLN A 134 -17.57 9.21 4.04
N PHE A 135 -18.43 8.33 3.50
CA PHE A 135 -18.26 7.82 2.14
C PHE A 135 -18.42 8.89 1.05
N LEU A 136 -19.20 9.94 1.28
CA LEU A 136 -19.42 11.03 0.31
C LEU A 136 -18.34 12.11 0.36
N ARG A 137 -17.66 12.30 1.50
CA ARG A 137 -16.61 13.34 1.65
C ARG A 137 -15.49 13.21 0.61
N ARG A 138 -15.26 12.02 0.04
CA ARG A 138 -14.30 11.81 -1.06
C ARG A 138 -14.63 12.57 -2.35
N PHE A 139 -15.88 13.02 -2.50
CA PHE A 139 -16.35 13.80 -3.66
C PHE A 139 -16.26 15.31 -3.44
N THR A 140 -15.55 15.75 -2.40
CA THR A 140 -15.40 17.17 -2.04
C THR A 140 -14.03 17.71 -2.46
N SER A 141 -13.92 19.04 -2.66
CA SER A 141 -12.66 19.69 -3.02
C SER A 141 -11.55 19.52 -1.97
N PRO A 142 -11.79 19.60 -0.63
CA PRO A 142 -10.73 19.41 0.35
C PRO A 142 -10.13 18.01 0.29
N TYR A 143 -10.94 16.98 0.02
CA TYR A 143 -10.41 15.62 -0.16
C TYR A 143 -9.45 15.53 -1.34
N ARG A 144 -9.82 16.11 -2.49
CA ARG A 144 -8.99 16.07 -3.71
C ARG A 144 -7.72 16.90 -3.55
N ALA A 145 -7.81 18.02 -2.84
CA ALA A 145 -6.63 18.79 -2.45
C ALA A 145 -5.70 17.96 -1.55
N PHE A 146 -6.26 17.31 -0.51
CA PHE A 146 -5.51 16.42 0.38
C PHE A 146 -4.84 15.27 -0.37
N ARG A 147 -5.56 14.61 -1.29
CA ARG A 147 -5.00 13.56 -2.16
C ARG A 147 -3.83 14.06 -3.02
N SER A 148 -3.95 15.26 -3.59
CA SER A 148 -2.88 15.88 -4.38
C SER A 148 -1.64 16.16 -3.53
N LEU A 149 -1.82 16.61 -2.27
CA LEU A 149 -0.71 16.79 -1.32
C LEU A 149 -0.04 15.47 -0.93
N LEU A 150 -0.79 14.36 -0.84
CA LEU A 150 -0.20 13.04 -0.62
C LEU A 150 0.66 12.59 -1.81
N LEU A 151 0.20 12.79 -3.05
CA LEU A 151 1.00 12.51 -4.24
C LEU A 151 2.25 13.41 -4.30
N MET A 152 2.15 14.65 -3.81
CA MET A 152 3.29 15.56 -3.71
C MET A 152 4.36 15.03 -2.74
N ILE A 153 3.98 14.38 -1.64
CA ILE A 153 4.93 13.68 -0.74
C ILE A 153 5.67 12.58 -1.51
N ASP A 154 4.94 11.73 -2.24
CA ASP A 154 5.55 10.67 -3.05
C ASP A 154 6.54 11.24 -4.08
N ILE A 155 6.18 12.34 -4.75
CA ILE A 155 7.05 13.03 -5.73
C ILE A 155 8.32 13.57 -5.06
N TYR A 156 8.21 14.21 -3.89
CA TYR A 156 9.38 14.70 -3.16
C TYR A 156 10.34 13.58 -2.77
N GLU A 157 9.80 12.43 -2.34
CA GLU A 157 10.59 11.26 -1.97
C GLU A 157 11.33 10.66 -3.18
N HIS A 158 10.66 10.56 -4.33
CA HIS A 158 11.29 10.13 -5.58
C HIS A 158 12.43 11.05 -6.03
N GLN A 159 12.31 12.36 -5.79
CA GLN A 159 13.37 13.34 -6.04
C GLN A 159 14.41 13.46 -4.93
N ARG A 160 14.32 12.64 -3.87
CA ARG A 160 15.20 12.69 -2.68
C ARG A 160 15.15 14.02 -1.90
N LYS A 161 14.06 14.78 -2.03
CA LYS A 161 13.79 16.01 -1.27
C LYS A 161 13.07 15.69 0.04
N TYR A 162 13.66 14.84 0.87
CA TYR A 162 13.00 14.32 2.07
C TYR A 162 12.67 15.40 3.11
N ASN A 163 13.51 16.41 3.28
CA ASN A 163 13.23 17.55 4.16
C ASN A 163 11.94 18.30 3.80
N GLU A 164 11.65 18.50 2.51
CA GLU A 164 10.40 19.14 2.08
C GLU A 164 9.20 18.22 2.26
N ALA A 165 9.38 16.92 2.05
CA ALA A 165 8.36 15.92 2.35
C ALA A 165 8.02 15.90 3.85
N ILE A 166 9.02 15.95 4.74
CA ILE A 166 8.85 15.97 6.20
C ILE A 166 8.05 17.21 6.62
N LYS A 167 8.44 18.41 6.17
CA LYS A 167 7.70 19.65 6.47
C LYS A 167 6.25 19.58 6.05
N LEU A 168 5.98 19.03 4.85
CA LEU A 168 4.61 18.86 4.36
C LEU A 168 3.83 17.84 5.21
N ILE A 169 4.46 16.72 5.59
CA ILE A 169 3.84 15.74 6.49
C ILE A 169 3.54 16.35 7.85
N GLU A 170 4.47 17.10 8.44
CA GLU A 170 4.28 17.80 9.72
C GLU A 170 3.13 18.80 9.63
N THR A 171 2.99 19.53 8.52
CA THR A 171 1.88 20.46 8.26
C THR A 171 0.53 19.73 8.18
N LEU A 172 0.49 18.56 7.52
CA LEU A 172 -0.73 17.75 7.42
C LEU A 172 -1.09 17.07 8.74
N LEU A 173 -0.08 16.68 9.53
CA LEU A 173 -0.29 16.11 10.87
C LEU A 173 -0.65 17.20 11.88
N SER A 174 -0.17 18.44 11.76
CA SER A 174 -0.56 19.53 12.65
C SER A 174 -2.04 19.91 12.52
N LEU A 175 -2.67 19.62 11.37
CA LEU A 175 -4.13 19.71 11.25
C LEU A 175 -4.85 18.85 12.29
N THR A 176 -4.25 17.73 12.71
CA THR A 176 -4.79 16.90 13.78
C THR A 176 -4.59 17.50 15.17
N TRP A 177 -3.66 18.45 15.33
CA TRP A 177 -3.29 19.05 16.60
C TRP A 177 -4.11 20.30 16.97
N SER A 178 -4.72 20.98 16.00
CA SER A 178 -5.28 22.33 16.16
C SER A 178 -6.67 22.44 16.82
N LEU A 179 -7.23 21.39 17.42
CA LEU A 179 -8.66 21.35 17.80
C LEU A 179 -8.99 21.39 19.31
N HIS A 180 -8.06 21.78 20.20
CA HIS A 180 -8.40 22.16 21.59
C HIS A 180 -7.49 23.34 22.01
N ASN A 181 -7.97 24.52 22.43
CA ASN A 181 -8.90 24.76 23.55
C ASN A 181 -9.81 26.02 23.50
N ASP A 182 -9.80 26.90 22.49
CA ASP A 182 -10.46 28.23 22.65
C ASP A 182 -11.58 28.62 21.66
N ASP A 183 -11.92 27.78 20.68
CA ASP A 183 -12.96 28.14 19.70
C ASP A 183 -14.37 27.71 20.14
N LYS A 184 -15.22 28.69 20.47
CA LYS A 184 -16.64 28.55 20.84
C LYS A 184 -17.52 27.75 19.86
N PHE A 185 -17.03 27.41 18.66
CA PHE A 185 -17.72 26.57 17.67
C PHE A 185 -17.56 25.06 17.90
N LEU A 186 -16.75 24.62 18.87
CA LEU A 186 -16.43 23.20 19.12
C LEU A 186 -17.41 22.43 20.03
N ASN A 187 -18.51 23.04 20.48
CA ASN A 187 -19.48 22.35 21.36
C ASN A 187 -20.40 21.35 20.64
N LEU A 188 -20.17 21.06 19.35
CA LEU A 188 -20.65 19.80 18.75
C LEU A 188 -19.51 18.77 18.82
N LYS A 189 -19.55 17.94 19.87
CA LYS A 189 -18.90 16.62 20.00
C LYS A 189 -18.11 16.18 18.75
N LEU A 190 -16.85 16.57 18.65
CA LEU A 190 -15.91 16.07 17.65
C LEU A 190 -15.38 14.70 18.10
N THR A 191 -16.26 13.71 18.14
CA THR A 191 -15.91 12.31 18.42
C THR A 191 -15.40 11.67 17.12
N GLY A 192 -14.16 11.96 16.70
CA GLY A 192 -13.60 11.35 15.49
C GLY A 192 -12.22 11.86 15.06
N CYS A 193 -11.57 11.13 14.14
CA CYS A 193 -10.27 11.51 13.60
C CYS A 193 -10.37 12.78 12.73
N VAL A 194 -9.50 13.77 12.97
CA VAL A 194 -9.53 15.05 12.23
C VAL A 194 -9.32 14.88 10.73
N LEU A 195 -8.43 13.97 10.32
CA LEU A 195 -8.21 13.68 8.89
C LEU A 195 -9.42 13.00 8.24
N ASP A 196 -10.30 12.37 9.03
CA ASP A 196 -11.50 11.72 8.53
C ASP A 196 -12.58 12.73 8.07
N GLN A 197 -12.51 13.96 8.59
CA GLN A 197 -13.39 15.06 8.18
C GLN A 197 -13.10 15.53 6.75
N LEU A 198 -11.90 15.26 6.25
CA LEU A 198 -11.54 15.53 4.86
C LEU A 198 -11.99 14.39 3.93
N GLY A 199 -12.17 13.18 4.46
CA GLY A 199 -12.46 11.95 3.72
C GLY A 199 -11.67 10.78 4.31
N PRO A 200 -11.53 9.63 3.61
CA PRO A 200 -10.86 8.45 4.17
C PRO A 200 -9.51 8.75 4.83
N CYS A 201 -9.42 8.49 6.13
CA CYS A 201 -8.24 8.82 6.94
C CYS A 201 -6.94 8.22 6.38
N ARG A 202 -5.89 9.06 6.27
CA ARG A 202 -4.55 8.68 5.79
C ARG A 202 -3.46 8.83 6.86
N LEU A 203 -3.84 8.92 8.13
CA LEU A 203 -2.91 9.07 9.26
C LEU A 203 -1.82 8.00 9.26
N GLY A 204 -2.21 6.74 9.11
CA GLY A 204 -1.26 5.63 9.14
C GLY A 204 -0.24 5.66 8.01
N TYR A 205 -0.62 6.18 6.85
CA TYR A 205 0.31 6.41 5.74
C TYR A 205 1.28 7.56 6.06
N LEU A 206 0.77 8.70 6.54
CA LEU A 206 1.59 9.88 6.89
C LEU A 206 2.62 9.56 7.97
N LEU A 207 2.20 8.91 9.07
CA LEU A 207 3.12 8.51 10.14
C LEU A 207 4.19 7.55 9.63
N ASN A 208 3.81 6.55 8.83
CA ASN A 208 4.78 5.62 8.25
C ASN A 208 5.80 6.33 7.34
N ARG A 209 5.35 7.25 6.47
CA ARG A 209 6.25 8.04 5.63
C ARG A 209 7.14 8.96 6.46
N TYR A 210 6.62 9.59 7.51
CA TYR A 210 7.41 10.40 8.43
C TYR A 210 8.52 9.59 9.09
N ILE A 211 8.21 8.39 9.61
CA ILE A 211 9.17 7.49 10.24
C ILE A 211 10.32 7.15 9.26
N ILE A 212 9.97 6.79 8.03
CA ILE A 212 10.96 6.43 6.99
C ILE A 212 11.82 7.64 6.60
N ASN A 213 11.19 8.79 6.33
CA ASN A 213 11.90 9.99 5.89
C ASN A 213 12.79 10.57 6.99
N GLN A 214 12.25 10.76 8.19
CA GLN A 214 12.96 11.35 9.32
C GLN A 214 13.99 10.38 9.91
N GLY A 215 13.61 9.10 10.08
CA GLY A 215 14.44 8.10 10.74
C GLY A 215 15.51 7.51 9.82
N THR A 216 15.14 7.08 8.62
CA THR A 216 16.05 6.36 7.70
C THR A 216 16.75 7.28 6.72
N HIS A 217 16.03 8.22 6.08
CA HIS A 217 16.62 9.07 5.04
C HIS A 217 17.44 10.23 5.62
N GLU A 218 16.89 10.99 6.57
CA GLU A 218 17.59 12.08 7.26
C GLU A 218 18.49 11.58 8.42
N LYS A 219 18.46 10.28 8.73
CA LYS A 219 19.27 9.64 9.79
C LYS A 219 19.03 10.26 11.18
N GLN A 220 17.80 10.64 11.49
CA GLN A 220 17.41 11.18 12.80
C GLN A 220 16.39 10.25 13.49
N PRO A 221 16.78 9.01 13.84
CA PRO A 221 15.88 8.00 14.39
C PRO A 221 15.26 8.41 15.74
N ILE A 222 16.02 9.09 16.61
CA ILE A 222 15.54 9.54 17.92
C ILE A 222 14.43 10.59 17.76
N LYS A 223 14.60 11.55 16.82
CA LYS A 223 13.58 12.57 16.55
C LYS A 223 12.32 11.95 15.95
N ALA A 224 12.47 11.00 15.04
CA ALA A 224 11.35 10.25 14.47
C ALA A 224 10.57 9.49 15.56
N PHE A 225 11.29 8.76 16.40
CA PHE A 225 10.72 7.99 17.51
C PHE A 225 9.97 8.89 18.50
N LYS A 226 10.60 9.97 18.97
CA LYS A 226 9.99 10.91 19.91
C LYS A 226 8.70 11.52 19.36
N TYR A 227 8.72 11.94 18.10
CA TYR A 227 7.55 12.53 17.46
C TYR A 227 6.36 11.56 17.41
N VAL A 228 6.58 10.32 16.96
CA VAL A 228 5.49 9.34 16.81
C VAL A 228 5.00 8.84 18.17
N THR A 229 5.90 8.58 19.12
CA THR A 229 5.51 8.19 20.48
C THR A 229 4.71 9.30 21.16
N ASN A 230 5.12 10.56 21.02
CA ASN A 230 4.36 11.69 21.54
C ASN A 230 3.01 11.83 20.85
N TYR A 231 2.95 11.62 19.53
CA TYR A 231 1.71 11.64 18.76
C TYR A 231 0.71 10.62 19.34
N PHE A 232 1.12 9.37 19.57
CA PHE A 232 0.22 8.35 20.14
C PHE A 232 -0.09 8.58 21.63
N LYS A 233 0.84 9.15 22.41
CA LYS A 233 0.56 9.52 23.81
C LYS A 233 -0.54 10.57 23.91
N LEU A 234 -0.51 11.56 23.04
CA LEU A 234 -1.51 12.63 23.00
C LEU A 234 -2.81 12.19 22.31
N TYR A 235 -2.73 11.28 21.33
CA TYR A 235 -3.84 10.99 20.41
C TYR A 235 -3.97 9.50 20.05
N ASN A 236 -4.12 8.63 21.06
CA ASN A 236 -4.16 7.17 20.87
C ASN A 236 -5.46 6.65 20.22
N GLU A 237 -6.51 7.47 20.15
CA GLU A 237 -7.88 7.01 19.89
C GLU A 237 -8.32 7.10 18.42
N CYS A 238 -7.39 7.21 17.48
CA CYS A 238 -7.76 7.21 16.06
C CYS A 238 -8.38 5.85 15.66
N GLN A 239 -9.71 5.80 15.64
CA GLN A 239 -10.50 4.63 15.25
C GLN A 239 -10.25 4.24 13.78
N CYS A 240 -9.93 5.22 12.92
CA CYS A 240 -9.64 4.99 11.51
C CYS A 240 -8.28 4.30 11.26
N LEU A 241 -7.38 4.25 12.26
CA LEU A 241 -6.10 3.57 12.13
C LEU A 241 -6.28 2.05 12.28
N ARG A 242 -6.46 1.36 11.14
CA ARG A 242 -6.70 -0.10 11.08
C ARG A 242 -5.47 -0.93 11.46
N ALA A 243 -5.71 -2.19 11.86
CA ALA A 243 -4.71 -3.13 12.35
C ALA A 243 -3.46 -3.26 11.45
N GLY A 244 -3.61 -3.41 10.13
CA GLY A 244 -2.46 -3.54 9.23
C GLY A 244 -1.53 -2.32 9.23
N ARG A 245 -2.09 -1.10 9.32
CA ARG A 245 -1.30 0.13 9.44
C ARG A 245 -0.66 0.27 10.82
N ARG A 246 -1.37 -0.14 11.88
CA ARG A 246 -0.79 -0.22 13.24
C ARG A 246 0.41 -1.14 13.28
N LEU A 247 0.30 -2.33 12.68
CA LEU A 247 1.40 -3.28 12.55
C LEU A 247 2.58 -2.69 11.78
N THR A 248 2.32 -2.07 10.62
CA THR A 248 3.39 -1.44 9.83
C THR A 248 4.14 -0.39 10.64
N ILE A 249 3.42 0.51 11.34
CA ILE A 249 4.04 1.55 12.17
C ILE A 249 4.85 0.91 13.30
N HIS A 250 4.28 -0.08 13.99
CA HIS A 250 4.95 -0.78 15.08
C HIS A 250 6.25 -1.45 14.61
N GLU A 251 6.22 -2.19 13.49
CA GLU A 251 7.42 -2.82 12.91
C GLU A 251 8.49 -1.79 12.51
N GLN A 252 8.09 -0.64 11.97
CA GLN A 252 9.06 0.41 11.61
C GLN A 252 9.67 1.07 12.86
N LEU A 253 8.88 1.29 13.91
CA LEU A 253 9.39 1.78 15.20
C LEU A 253 10.36 0.78 15.82
N MET A 254 10.04 -0.53 15.80
CA MET A 254 10.93 -1.59 16.27
C MET A 254 12.25 -1.61 15.50
N LYS A 255 12.19 -1.52 14.16
CA LYS A 255 13.39 -1.46 13.31
C LYS A 255 14.27 -0.24 13.62
N LEU A 256 13.67 0.93 13.83
CA LEU A 256 14.41 2.12 14.22
C LEU A 256 15.05 1.96 15.60
N PHE A 257 14.31 1.41 16.56
CA PHE A 257 14.78 1.18 17.92
C PHE A 257 15.97 0.21 17.97
N ASP A 258 15.88 -0.92 17.27
CA ASP A 258 16.98 -1.88 17.15
C ASP A 258 18.21 -1.27 16.46
N GLY A 259 17.98 -0.38 15.48
CA GLY A 259 19.03 0.40 14.83
C GLY A 259 19.78 1.28 15.83
N VAL A 260 19.06 2.07 16.63
CA VAL A 260 19.64 2.95 17.65
C VAL A 260 20.43 2.15 18.69
N LYS A 261 19.87 1.04 19.20
CA LYS A 261 20.57 0.15 20.15
C LYS A 261 21.87 -0.42 19.59
N LYS A 262 21.89 -0.82 18.32
CA LYS A 262 23.10 -1.34 17.66
C LYS A 262 24.17 -0.26 17.53
N GLU A 263 23.79 0.97 17.19
CA GLU A 263 24.72 2.11 17.11
C GLU A 263 25.31 2.46 18.48
N GLU A 264 24.49 2.51 19.53
CA GLU A 264 24.94 2.77 20.90
C GLU A 264 25.92 1.70 21.40
N ASN A 265 25.62 0.42 21.15
CA ASN A 265 26.50 -0.70 21.52
C ASN A 265 27.84 -0.65 20.76
N ASN A 266 27.82 -0.28 19.48
CA ASN A 266 29.04 -0.09 18.69
C ASN A 266 29.85 1.11 19.18
N HIS A 267 29.19 2.20 19.59
CA HIS A 267 29.85 3.38 20.13
C HIS A 267 30.48 3.12 21.51
N ARG A 268 29.80 2.35 22.39
CA ARG A 268 30.36 1.87 23.67
C ARG A 268 31.58 0.96 23.45
N ARG A 269 31.54 0.05 22.46
CA ARG A 269 32.71 -0.79 22.09
C ARG A 269 33.88 0.00 21.52
N SER A 270 33.62 1.04 20.72
CA SER A 270 34.67 1.91 20.17
C SER A 270 35.33 2.78 21.23
N LYS A 271 34.58 3.25 22.24
CA LYS A 271 35.12 4.00 23.38
C LYS A 271 35.96 3.11 24.31
N ASN A 272 35.56 1.85 24.54
CA ASN A 272 36.34 0.90 25.34
C ASN A 272 37.62 0.39 24.62
N GLY A 273 37.72 0.57 23.30
CA GLY A 273 38.91 0.22 22.51
C GLY A 273 40.01 1.28 22.44
N HIS A 274 39.78 2.49 22.97
CA HIS A 274 40.79 3.56 23.04
C HIS A 274 41.45 3.72 24.43
N THR A 275 41.21 2.78 25.35
CA THR A 275 41.80 2.77 26.70
C THR A 275 42.64 1.53 26.96
N ILE A 276 43.55 1.19 26.03
CA ILE A 276 44.73 0.39 26.35
C ILE A 276 45.93 1.09 25.70
N ALA A 277 46.39 2.16 26.34
CA ALA A 277 47.73 2.69 26.13
C ALA A 277 48.74 1.72 26.76
N ALA A 278 49.83 1.52 26.03
CA ALA A 278 50.95 0.65 26.35
C ALA A 278 51.45 0.80 27.80
N ILE A 279 51.55 -0.32 28.51
CA ILE A 279 52.54 -0.49 29.57
C ILE A 279 53.69 -1.27 28.96
N THR A 280 54.80 -0.57 28.74
CA THR A 280 56.08 -1.13 28.35
C THR A 280 56.64 -1.92 29.53
N THR A 281 56.82 -3.22 29.38
CA THR A 281 57.81 -3.99 30.14
C THR A 281 58.75 -4.67 29.17
N THR A 282 59.95 -4.12 29.11
CA THR A 282 61.15 -4.68 28.50
C THR A 282 61.44 -6.07 29.04
N ASN A 283 61.70 -7.04 28.16
CA ASN A 283 62.64 -8.12 28.43
C ASN A 283 63.31 -8.56 27.12
N VAL A 284 64.61 -8.34 27.07
CA VAL A 284 65.53 -8.67 25.98
C VAL A 284 65.82 -10.17 26.03
N THR A 285 65.65 -10.90 24.92
CA THR A 285 66.49 -12.06 24.64
C THR A 285 66.85 -12.14 23.16
N ASN A 286 68.15 -12.31 22.95
CA ASN A 286 68.85 -12.39 21.68
C ASN A 286 68.87 -13.82 21.10
N ASN A 287 69.10 -13.87 19.79
CA ASN A 287 69.79 -14.92 19.01
C ASN A 287 68.99 -16.11 18.41
N ARG A 288 68.88 -16.04 17.07
CA ARG A 288 68.92 -17.12 16.04
C ARG A 288 70.20 -17.99 16.16
N PRO A 289 70.43 -19.04 15.33
CA PRO A 289 69.60 -20.09 14.67
C PRO A 289 70.36 -21.47 14.82
N PRO A 290 70.51 -22.43 13.86
CA PRO A 290 69.72 -22.93 12.70
C PRO A 290 69.62 -24.49 12.62
N ASN A 291 68.91 -25.00 11.58
CA ASN A 291 69.21 -26.17 10.72
C ASN A 291 68.12 -27.25 10.49
N ALA A 292 67.71 -27.32 9.21
CA ALA A 292 67.68 -28.46 8.28
C ALA A 292 66.93 -29.78 8.60
N GLY A 293 66.03 -30.15 7.67
CA GLY A 293 66.13 -31.45 6.96
C GLY A 293 65.10 -32.55 7.25
N GLY A 294 64.21 -32.81 6.27
CA GLY A 294 64.11 -34.15 5.64
C GLY A 294 63.08 -35.20 6.12
N ASN A 295 61.99 -35.32 5.32
CA ASN A 295 61.42 -36.54 4.69
C ASN A 295 60.61 -37.65 5.42
N LYS A 296 59.40 -37.88 4.84
CA LYS A 296 58.72 -39.16 4.45
C LYS A 296 58.20 -40.07 5.59
N ASN A 297 57.09 -40.82 5.54
CA ASN A 297 56.05 -41.30 4.59
C ASN A 297 55.03 -42.10 5.47
N ASN A 298 53.69 -42.18 5.29
CA ASN A 298 52.92 -43.12 4.42
C ASN A 298 51.42 -43.18 4.88
N ALA A 299 50.49 -43.32 3.92
CA ALA A 299 49.20 -44.10 3.88
C ALA A 299 48.13 -43.92 5.00
N SER A 300 46.80 -44.00 4.83
CA SER A 300 45.86 -44.39 3.75
C SER A 300 44.41 -43.96 4.14
N ASP A 301 43.53 -43.85 3.15
CA ASP A 301 42.05 -44.04 3.13
C ASP A 301 41.09 -43.15 3.95
N CYS A 302 40.32 -42.30 3.26
CA CYS A 302 38.88 -42.51 2.94
C CYS A 302 38.28 -41.20 2.36
N ASN A 303 37.81 -41.27 1.12
CA ASN A 303 37.16 -40.18 0.38
C ASN A 303 35.64 -40.18 0.61
N GLU A 304 35.06 -39.03 0.95
CA GLU A 304 33.68 -38.68 0.54
C GLU A 304 33.54 -37.17 0.32
N ILE A 305 32.88 -36.84 -0.78
CA ILE A 305 32.98 -35.60 -1.55
C ILE A 305 31.96 -34.57 -1.05
N LYS A 306 32.41 -33.35 -0.69
CA LYS A 306 31.55 -32.16 -0.57
C LYS A 306 32.03 -31.05 -1.49
N ASN A 307 31.20 -30.79 -2.50
CA ASN A 307 31.38 -29.76 -3.51
C ASN A 307 31.21 -28.33 -2.95
N THR A 308 31.97 -27.45 -3.58
CA THR A 308 32.30 -26.06 -3.26
C THR A 308 31.23 -25.06 -3.72
N THR A 309 30.90 -24.08 -2.87
CA THR A 309 30.18 -22.87 -3.25
C THR A 309 31.14 -21.68 -3.24
N THR A 310 31.48 -21.20 -4.44
CA THR A 310 32.32 -20.02 -4.71
C THR A 310 31.68 -18.72 -4.22
N GLN A 311 32.35 -18.03 -3.28
CA GLN A 311 32.08 -16.64 -2.93
C GLN A 311 32.86 -15.69 -3.87
N VAL A 312 32.13 -14.88 -4.65
CA VAL A 312 32.70 -13.79 -5.45
C VAL A 312 32.81 -12.53 -4.59
N LYS A 313 34.06 -12.14 -4.25
CA LYS A 313 34.42 -10.85 -3.64
C LYS A 313 34.22 -9.71 -4.65
N ARG A 314 33.37 -8.72 -4.34
CA ARG A 314 33.36 -7.41 -5.04
C ARG A 314 34.16 -6.38 -4.23
N ARG A 315 35.29 -5.94 -4.81
CA ARG A 315 36.12 -4.81 -4.37
C ARG A 315 35.41 -3.49 -4.66
N ARG A 316 35.45 -2.53 -3.73
CA ARG A 316 35.02 -1.13 -3.97
C ARG A 316 36.27 -0.25 -4.07
N ILE A 317 36.46 0.35 -5.23
CA ILE A 317 37.53 1.30 -5.56
C ILE A 317 37.14 2.67 -4.97
N GLN A 318 38.01 3.24 -4.14
CA GLN A 318 37.92 4.62 -3.68
C GLN A 318 38.57 5.53 -4.73
N LYS A 319 37.80 6.47 -5.29
CA LYS A 319 38.32 7.55 -6.13
C LYS A 319 38.53 8.76 -5.23
N LEU A 320 39.79 9.14 -5.03
CA LEU A 320 40.20 10.38 -4.39
C LEU A 320 39.90 11.55 -5.35
N VAL A 321 39.27 12.61 -4.86
CA VAL A 321 39.25 13.92 -5.53
C VAL A 321 39.96 14.89 -4.59
N ASN A 322 41.16 15.30 -4.99
CA ASN A 322 41.90 16.41 -4.40
C ASN A 322 41.19 17.73 -4.75
N ILE A 323 41.06 18.62 -3.78
CA ILE A 323 40.89 20.04 -4.02
C ILE A 323 42.07 20.73 -3.37
N ASP A 324 42.97 21.24 -4.22
CA ASP A 324 43.99 22.20 -3.86
C ASP A 324 43.36 23.57 -3.59
N SER A 325 43.74 24.22 -2.50
CA SER A 325 43.79 25.68 -2.45
C SER A 325 45.03 26.12 -1.68
N LYS A 326 45.84 26.93 -2.35
CA LYS A 326 47.20 27.33 -1.99
C LYS A 326 47.19 28.82 -1.60
N TYR A 327 48.01 29.17 -0.61
CA TYR A 327 48.49 30.51 -0.20
C TYR A 327 47.57 31.47 0.57
N CYS A 328 47.94 31.79 1.82
CA CYS A 328 48.56 33.07 2.18
C CYS A 328 49.27 33.01 3.56
N LYS A 329 50.34 33.81 3.69
CA LYS A 329 51.32 33.87 4.80
C LYS A 329 50.89 34.81 5.93
N ASN A 330 51.44 34.51 7.12
CA ASN A 330 51.87 35.38 8.23
C ASN A 330 50.91 36.43 8.83
N ASN A 331 50.63 36.31 10.14
CA ASN A 331 51.24 37.17 11.17
C ASN A 331 50.83 36.74 12.59
N ASN A 332 51.79 36.83 13.50
CA ASN A 332 51.63 36.67 14.94
C ASN A 332 50.87 37.87 15.53
N HIS A 333 49.87 37.64 16.38
CA HIS A 333 49.82 38.27 17.71
C HIS A 333 48.82 37.56 18.62
N SER A 334 49.28 37.31 19.84
CA SER A 334 48.62 36.76 21.01
C SER A 334 47.46 37.61 21.53
N THR A 335 46.31 36.98 21.78
CA THR A 335 45.39 37.30 22.90
C THR A 335 44.57 36.06 23.25
N GLU A 336 44.49 35.77 24.54
CA GLU A 336 43.82 34.62 25.16
C GLU A 336 42.32 34.57 24.82
N GLU A 337 41.85 33.43 24.31
CA GLU A 337 40.43 33.06 24.34
C GLU A 337 40.29 31.66 24.94
N VAL A 338 39.63 31.62 26.09
CA VAL A 338 39.16 30.41 26.77
C VAL A 338 38.09 29.77 25.89
N TYR A 339 38.45 28.73 25.14
CA TYR A 339 37.48 27.85 24.51
C TYR A 339 37.06 26.79 25.51
N HIS A 340 35.90 26.99 26.15
CA HIS A 340 35.16 25.91 26.77
C HIS A 340 34.87 24.84 25.71
N THR A 341 35.53 23.70 25.84
CA THR A 341 35.09 22.44 25.26
C THR A 341 33.70 22.16 25.81
N ASN A 342 32.65 22.29 24.99
CA ASN A 342 31.34 21.72 25.29
C ASN A 342 31.48 20.20 25.24
N GLU A 343 31.96 19.65 26.35
CA GLU A 343 31.77 18.27 26.73
C GLU A 343 30.26 18.00 26.67
N ILE A 344 29.85 17.15 25.73
CA ILE A 344 28.49 16.63 25.69
C ILE A 344 28.37 15.67 26.87
N PHE A 345 28.05 16.22 28.05
CA PHE A 345 27.45 15.47 29.13
C PHE A 345 26.12 14.92 28.59
N ILE A 346 26.07 13.59 28.46
CA ILE A 346 24.85 12.87 28.07
C ILE A 346 24.13 12.57 29.37
N ASP A 347 23.14 13.38 29.71
CA ASP A 347 22.28 13.17 30.89
C ASP A 347 21.56 11.82 30.84
N SER A 348 21.38 11.25 32.03
CA SER A 348 20.69 10.00 32.34
C SER A 348 19.21 9.96 31.90
N GLU A 349 18.64 11.06 31.40
CA GLU A 349 17.27 11.12 30.87
C GLU A 349 17.05 10.33 29.56
N LYS A 350 18.12 10.00 28.81
CA LYS A 350 17.97 9.23 27.55
C LYS A 350 17.63 7.75 27.75
N GLU A 351 18.00 7.16 28.88
CA GLU A 351 17.74 5.74 29.15
C GLU A 351 16.27 5.49 29.53
N GLU A 352 15.59 6.46 30.13
CA GLU A 352 14.15 6.39 30.46
C GLU A 352 13.23 6.71 29.25
N LEU A 353 13.64 7.57 28.32
CA LEU A 353 12.82 7.99 27.18
C LEU A 353 12.63 6.93 26.07
N LEU A 354 13.46 5.88 26.08
CA LEU A 354 13.46 4.77 25.11
C LEU A 354 12.63 3.56 25.57
N THR A 355 11.93 3.65 26.71
CA THR A 355 11.36 2.48 27.39
C THR A 355 9.96 2.05 26.94
N VAL A 356 9.19 2.87 26.20
CA VAL A 356 7.81 2.52 25.86
C VAL A 356 7.55 2.70 24.37
N ILE A 357 7.82 1.66 23.60
CA ILE A 357 7.27 1.52 22.25
C ILE A 357 5.75 1.38 22.41
N PRO A 358 4.93 2.23 21.76
CA PRO A 358 3.49 2.10 21.85
C PRO A 358 3.05 0.68 21.45
N SER A 359 2.30 0.02 22.33
CA SER A 359 1.68 -1.28 22.02
C SER A 359 0.53 -1.04 21.05
N LEU A 360 0.86 -0.97 19.76
CA LEU A 360 -0.10 -0.72 18.69
C LEU A 360 -0.68 -2.02 18.13
N VAL A 361 -0.15 -3.17 18.53
CA VAL A 361 -0.44 -4.48 17.96
C VAL A 361 -0.77 -5.45 19.09
N ILE A 362 -1.76 -6.30 18.85
CA ILE A 362 -2.17 -7.42 19.72
C ILE A 362 -1.45 -8.68 19.24
N ASP A 363 -1.10 -9.60 20.13
CA ASP A 363 -0.37 -10.85 19.85
C ASP A 363 -0.84 -11.57 18.57
N ILE A 364 -0.13 -11.34 17.46
CA ILE A 364 -0.40 -11.98 16.17
C ILE A 364 0.17 -13.40 16.20
N LYS A 365 -0.67 -14.39 15.95
CA LYS A 365 -0.25 -15.79 15.85
C LYS A 365 0.47 -16.03 14.51
N GLU A 366 1.57 -16.76 14.56
CA GLU A 366 2.30 -17.18 13.35
C GLU A 366 1.56 -18.35 12.67
N PRO A 367 1.28 -18.29 11.35
CA PRO A 367 0.67 -19.41 10.63
C PRO A 367 1.68 -20.54 10.40
N PRO A 368 1.22 -21.80 10.20
CA PRO A 368 2.11 -22.91 9.88
C PRO A 368 2.84 -22.65 8.55
N LYS A 369 4.16 -22.87 8.55
CA LYS A 369 5.00 -22.73 7.36
C LYS A 369 5.19 -24.08 6.68
N VAL A 370 5.03 -24.10 5.36
CA VAL A 370 5.29 -25.26 4.52
C VAL A 370 6.32 -24.88 3.48
N GLU A 371 7.38 -25.69 3.37
CA GLU A 371 8.42 -25.52 2.36
C GLU A 371 8.30 -26.61 1.30
N ILE A 372 8.22 -26.19 0.04
CA ILE A 372 8.11 -27.05 -1.14
C ILE A 372 9.16 -26.62 -2.16
N THR A 373 9.80 -27.60 -2.79
CA THR A 373 10.85 -27.39 -3.79
C THR A 373 10.31 -27.69 -5.18
N ALA A 374 10.49 -26.74 -6.10
CA ALA A 374 10.02 -26.82 -7.47
C ALA A 374 11.18 -26.63 -8.45
N PRO A 375 11.29 -27.44 -9.51
CA PRO A 375 12.34 -27.29 -10.51
C PRO A 375 12.11 -26.04 -11.37
N VAL A 376 13.20 -25.39 -11.78
CA VAL A 376 13.21 -24.22 -12.67
C VAL A 376 14.01 -24.53 -13.92
N ASN A 377 13.51 -24.11 -15.10
CA ASN A 377 14.20 -24.35 -16.38
C ASN A 377 15.27 -23.28 -16.67
N ALA A 378 14.96 -22.03 -16.36
CA ALA A 378 15.83 -20.88 -16.57
C ALA A 378 15.45 -19.76 -15.60
N SER A 379 16.31 -18.75 -15.46
CA SER A 379 16.01 -17.57 -14.66
C SER A 379 14.92 -16.71 -15.31
N ALA A 380 14.15 -15.97 -14.51
CA ALA A 380 13.11 -15.07 -15.02
C ALA A 380 13.65 -14.08 -16.09
N LYS A 381 14.91 -13.65 -15.93
CA LYS A 381 15.59 -12.75 -16.86
C LYS A 381 15.86 -13.39 -18.22
N GLU A 382 16.18 -14.69 -18.27
CA GLU A 382 16.43 -15.43 -19.51
C GLU A 382 15.14 -15.68 -20.30
N ILE A 383 14.01 -15.83 -19.61
CA ILE A 383 12.68 -16.03 -20.23
C ILE A 383 12.00 -14.67 -20.55
N GLY A 384 12.61 -13.54 -20.18
CA GLY A 384 12.03 -12.21 -20.38
C GLY A 384 10.82 -11.92 -19.48
N THR A 385 10.67 -12.67 -18.38
CA THR A 385 9.56 -12.53 -17.44
C THR A 385 10.01 -11.78 -16.18
N HIS A 386 9.07 -11.06 -15.55
CA HIS A 386 9.36 -10.39 -14.27
C HIS A 386 9.34 -11.35 -13.07
N ARG A 387 8.73 -12.54 -13.22
CA ARG A 387 8.60 -13.57 -12.18
C ARG A 387 9.17 -14.92 -12.66
N PRO A 388 9.72 -15.74 -11.76
CA PRO A 388 10.19 -17.09 -12.11
C PRO A 388 9.02 -17.98 -12.54
N HIS A 389 9.30 -18.91 -13.46
CA HIS A 389 8.38 -19.97 -13.87
C HIS A 389 8.96 -21.32 -13.48
N TYR A 390 8.07 -22.24 -13.13
CA TYR A 390 8.41 -23.55 -12.59
C TYR A 390 8.00 -24.64 -13.57
N VAL A 391 8.81 -25.68 -13.61
CA VAL A 391 8.60 -26.80 -14.52
C VAL A 391 7.72 -27.83 -13.84
N TRP A 392 6.69 -28.28 -14.55
CA TRP A 392 5.88 -29.42 -14.14
C TRP A 392 5.95 -30.50 -15.22
N PHE A 393 6.27 -31.73 -14.79
CA PHE A 393 6.31 -32.89 -15.66
C PHE A 393 5.02 -33.67 -15.46
N GLU A 394 4.15 -33.72 -16.48
CA GLU A 394 2.97 -34.56 -16.40
C GLU A 394 3.37 -36.04 -16.47
N GLN A 395 3.03 -36.78 -15.40
CA GLN A 395 3.09 -38.24 -15.45
C GLN A 395 1.85 -38.71 -16.22
N THR A 396 1.99 -38.98 -17.51
CA THR A 396 0.97 -39.76 -18.22
C THR A 396 0.98 -41.16 -17.63
N THR A 397 -0.06 -41.53 -16.88
CA THR A 397 -0.32 -42.95 -16.60
C THR A 397 -0.44 -43.67 -17.95
N PRO A 398 0.32 -44.74 -18.20
CA PRO A 398 0.18 -45.45 -19.45
C PRO A 398 -1.20 -46.09 -19.48
N ASN A 399 -2.10 -45.55 -20.31
CA ASN A 399 -3.30 -46.26 -20.71
C ASN A 399 -2.85 -47.63 -21.23
N LYS A 400 -3.39 -48.71 -20.66
CA LYS A 400 -3.04 -50.12 -20.97
C LYS A 400 -3.30 -50.53 -22.44
N LEU A 401 -3.60 -49.60 -23.33
CA LEU A 401 -3.96 -49.85 -24.74
C LEU A 401 -3.07 -49.14 -25.78
N GLN A 402 -1.98 -48.48 -25.39
CA GLN A 402 -1.02 -47.93 -26.37
C GLN A 402 0.39 -48.46 -26.13
N LYS A 403 0.59 -49.76 -26.41
CA LYS A 403 1.91 -50.29 -26.71
C LYS A 403 2.06 -50.30 -28.23
N GLN A 404 2.72 -49.26 -28.74
CA GLN A 404 3.39 -49.12 -30.04
C GLN A 404 3.04 -47.78 -30.68
N GLN A 405 3.77 -46.72 -30.32
CA GLN A 405 4.24 -45.65 -31.22
C GLN A 405 5.01 -44.57 -30.41
N SER A 406 6.26 -44.34 -30.83
CA SER A 406 7.17 -43.20 -30.50
C SER A 406 7.48 -42.90 -29.02
N PRO A 407 8.60 -42.20 -28.69
CA PRO A 407 8.86 -41.75 -27.33
C PRO A 407 7.71 -40.83 -26.92
N GLN A 408 6.97 -41.20 -25.87
CA GLN A 408 5.89 -40.37 -25.33
C GLN A 408 6.48 -39.00 -24.98
N GLU A 409 6.06 -37.96 -25.69
CA GLU A 409 6.39 -36.58 -25.33
C GLU A 409 5.86 -36.32 -23.92
N SER A 410 6.76 -36.27 -22.93
CA SER A 410 6.40 -35.84 -21.59
C SER A 410 5.98 -34.37 -21.69
N ASN A 411 4.67 -34.11 -21.64
CA ASN A 411 4.13 -32.76 -21.63
C ASN A 411 4.76 -32.00 -20.46
N THR A 412 5.62 -31.06 -20.80
CA THR A 412 6.34 -30.23 -19.86
C THR A 412 5.67 -28.88 -19.82
N LEU A 413 5.16 -28.49 -18.67
CA LEU A 413 4.46 -27.23 -18.48
C LEU A 413 5.36 -26.23 -17.75
N LEU A 414 5.28 -24.97 -18.18
CA LEU A 414 5.85 -23.83 -17.48
C LEU A 414 4.73 -23.09 -16.77
N LEU A 415 4.77 -23.07 -15.44
CA LEU A 415 3.70 -22.58 -14.58
C LEU A 415 4.18 -21.45 -13.66
N THR A 416 3.25 -20.61 -13.20
CA THR A 416 3.53 -19.69 -12.09
C THR A 416 3.68 -20.46 -10.78
N VAL A 417 4.18 -19.80 -9.73
CA VAL A 417 4.35 -20.44 -8.41
C VAL A 417 3.02 -20.97 -7.87
N GLU A 418 1.94 -20.22 -8.04
CA GLU A 418 0.61 -20.55 -7.52
C GLU A 418 -0.01 -21.72 -8.29
N GLN A 419 0.09 -21.71 -9.62
CA GLN A 419 -0.37 -22.81 -10.48
C GLN A 419 0.39 -24.11 -10.19
N TRP A 420 1.72 -24.02 -10.04
CA TRP A 420 2.56 -25.17 -9.68
C TRP A 420 2.18 -25.71 -8.30
N THR A 421 1.95 -24.82 -7.34
CA THR A 421 1.59 -25.18 -5.96
C THR A 421 0.24 -25.90 -5.91
N VAL A 422 -0.78 -25.38 -6.60
CA VAL A 422 -2.08 -26.05 -6.71
C VAL A 422 -1.93 -27.47 -7.25
N ARG A 423 -1.17 -27.64 -8.34
CA ARG A 423 -0.90 -28.97 -8.92
C ARG A 423 -0.15 -29.89 -7.96
N TYR A 424 0.84 -29.38 -7.22
CA TYR A 424 1.55 -30.16 -6.21
C TYR A 424 0.61 -30.68 -5.12
N TYR A 425 -0.27 -29.82 -4.58
CA TYR A 425 -1.22 -30.25 -3.55
C TYR A 425 -2.21 -31.28 -4.09
N MET A 426 -2.69 -31.12 -5.32
CA MET A 426 -3.60 -32.09 -5.93
C MET A 426 -2.92 -33.43 -6.23
N ALA A 427 -1.72 -33.42 -6.81
CA ALA A 427 -1.03 -34.64 -7.22
C ALA A 427 -0.32 -35.38 -6.06
N ASN A 428 0.15 -34.66 -5.04
CA ASN A 428 1.03 -35.21 -4.00
C ASN A 428 0.44 -35.17 -2.58
N LYS A 429 -0.63 -34.40 -2.34
CA LYS A 429 -1.24 -34.22 -1.01
C LYS A 429 -2.72 -34.61 -0.96
N ASN A 430 -3.22 -35.32 -1.97
CA ASN A 430 -4.59 -35.86 -2.05
C ASN A 430 -5.69 -34.78 -1.96
N PHE A 431 -5.42 -33.56 -2.45
CA PHE A 431 -6.47 -32.56 -2.62
C PHE A 431 -7.23 -32.83 -3.91
N GLU A 432 -8.53 -33.07 -3.84
CA GLU A 432 -9.36 -33.38 -5.02
C GLU A 432 -9.53 -32.16 -5.95
N HIS A 433 -9.60 -30.96 -5.36
CA HIS A 433 -9.85 -29.71 -6.05
C HIS A 433 -8.87 -28.62 -5.58
N GLY A 434 -8.58 -27.67 -6.46
CA GLY A 434 -7.74 -26.53 -6.14
C GLY A 434 -7.89 -25.42 -7.15
N ILE A 435 -8.08 -24.19 -6.66
CA ILE A 435 -8.22 -22.99 -7.47
C ILE A 435 -7.29 -21.90 -6.93
N HIS A 436 -6.56 -21.25 -7.83
CA HIS A 436 -5.82 -20.04 -7.49
C HIS A 436 -6.66 -18.82 -7.84
N CYS A 437 -7.21 -18.15 -6.82
CA CYS A 437 -8.13 -17.03 -7.00
C CYS A 437 -7.90 -15.86 -6.02
N GLU A 438 -6.82 -15.90 -5.23
CA GLU A 438 -6.54 -14.93 -4.16
C GLU A 438 -7.78 -14.70 -3.27
N SER A 439 -8.33 -13.49 -3.25
CA SER A 439 -9.53 -13.11 -2.49
C SER A 439 -10.83 -13.20 -3.30
N GLN A 440 -10.78 -13.51 -4.60
CA GLN A 440 -11.95 -13.44 -5.48
C GLN A 440 -13.06 -14.41 -5.04
N ILE A 441 -12.71 -15.61 -4.57
CA ILE A 441 -13.70 -16.57 -4.07
C ILE A 441 -14.46 -16.03 -2.86
N TYR A 442 -13.77 -15.38 -1.93
CA TYR A 442 -14.39 -14.78 -0.76
C TYR A 442 -15.25 -13.57 -1.12
N HIS A 443 -14.85 -12.79 -2.13
CA HIS A 443 -15.68 -11.70 -2.63
C HIS A 443 -16.95 -12.21 -3.31
N LEU A 444 -16.86 -13.28 -4.09
CA LEU A 444 -18.02 -13.92 -4.73
C LEU A 444 -18.97 -14.49 -3.67
N LEU A 445 -18.44 -15.23 -2.68
CA LEU A 445 -19.20 -15.71 -1.52
C LEU A 445 -19.89 -14.57 -0.79
N PHE A 446 -19.17 -13.49 -0.48
CA PHE A 446 -19.75 -12.33 0.18
C PHE A 446 -20.87 -11.71 -0.65
N CYS A 447 -20.66 -11.52 -1.96
CA CYS A 447 -21.67 -10.96 -2.86
C CYS A 447 -22.95 -11.81 -2.88
N ILE A 448 -22.83 -13.13 -3.03
CA ILE A 448 -23.97 -14.06 -3.08
C ILE A 448 -24.67 -14.12 -1.71
N LEU A 449 -23.90 -14.35 -0.64
CA LEU A 449 -24.45 -14.57 0.69
C LEU A 449 -25.02 -13.30 1.32
N PHE A 450 -24.67 -12.10 0.84
CA PHE A 450 -25.16 -10.82 1.36
C PHE A 450 -25.88 -9.98 0.29
N TYR A 451 -26.23 -10.55 -0.87
CA TYR A 451 -26.78 -9.79 -2.00
C TYR A 451 -27.99 -8.93 -1.59
N ASP A 452 -28.94 -9.51 -0.86
CA ASP A 452 -30.12 -8.83 -0.32
C ASP A 452 -29.78 -7.64 0.59
N ILE A 453 -28.75 -7.80 1.43
CA ILE A 453 -28.24 -6.75 2.32
C ILE A 453 -27.47 -5.67 1.53
N LEU A 454 -26.88 -6.03 0.39
CA LEU A 454 -26.14 -5.10 -0.45
C LEU A 454 -27.07 -4.23 -1.31
N PHE A 455 -28.11 -4.82 -1.92
CA PHE A 455 -28.87 -4.19 -3.01
C PHE A 455 -30.39 -4.11 -2.76
N GLU A 456 -30.97 -5.05 -1.99
CA GLU A 456 -32.43 -5.21 -1.90
C GLU A 456 -33.06 -4.62 -0.62
N ILE A 457 -32.27 -3.94 0.21
CA ILE A 457 -32.78 -3.33 1.45
C ILE A 457 -33.87 -2.29 1.14
N SER A 458 -35.00 -2.41 1.83
CA SER A 458 -36.11 -1.45 1.79
C SER A 458 -36.52 -1.00 3.19
N PRO A 459 -36.50 0.32 3.50
CA PRO A 459 -36.02 1.39 2.63
C PRO A 459 -34.48 1.38 2.50
N SER A 460 -33.96 1.62 1.28
CA SER A 460 -32.52 1.73 1.06
C SER A 460 -31.93 2.83 1.96
N PRO A 461 -30.78 2.59 2.60
CA PRO A 461 -30.03 3.63 3.29
C PRO A 461 -29.84 4.84 2.37
N PRO A 462 -29.94 6.07 2.91
CA PRO A 462 -29.82 7.27 2.10
C PRO A 462 -28.40 7.37 1.53
N ASP A 463 -28.29 7.95 0.33
CA ASP A 463 -27.03 8.34 -0.30
C ASP A 463 -26.08 7.19 -0.71
N VAL A 464 -26.44 5.93 -0.44
CA VAL A 464 -25.60 4.78 -0.82
C VAL A 464 -25.72 4.41 -2.31
N PHE A 465 -26.78 4.87 -2.97
CA PHE A 465 -26.97 4.75 -4.42
C PHE A 465 -27.38 6.10 -5.03
N TYR A 466 -26.51 6.64 -5.89
CA TYR A 466 -26.65 7.89 -6.65
C TYR A 466 -26.93 7.67 -8.13
N SER A 467 -26.54 6.55 -8.72
CA SER A 467 -26.81 6.24 -10.14
C SER A 467 -27.26 4.79 -10.31
N TYR A 468 -27.90 4.46 -11.43
CA TYR A 468 -28.30 3.08 -11.79
C TYR A 468 -27.14 2.23 -12.36
N ARG A 469 -25.90 2.69 -12.19
CA ARG A 469 -24.69 2.05 -12.74
C ARG A 469 -23.63 1.85 -11.65
N GLN A 470 -24.08 1.52 -10.45
CA GLN A 470 -23.20 1.21 -9.33
C GLN A 470 -23.15 -0.29 -9.15
N SER A 471 -21.93 -0.79 -9.01
CA SER A 471 -21.70 -2.19 -8.71
C SER A 471 -21.68 -2.49 -7.20
N ALA A 472 -21.75 -1.45 -6.35
CA ALA A 472 -21.83 -1.57 -4.91
C ALA A 472 -22.44 -0.30 -4.27
N PRO A 473 -22.97 -0.42 -3.04
CA PRO A 473 -23.35 0.75 -2.25
C PRO A 473 -22.10 1.57 -1.85
N LEU A 474 -22.23 2.90 -1.83
CA LEU A 474 -21.07 3.79 -1.67
C LEU A 474 -20.39 3.70 -0.31
N ASP A 475 -21.14 3.26 0.69
CA ASP A 475 -20.67 3.11 2.06
C ASP A 475 -19.91 1.81 2.32
N LEU A 476 -19.89 0.85 1.38
CA LEU A 476 -19.29 -0.49 1.55
C LEU A 476 -17.86 -0.47 2.14
N PHE A 477 -17.09 0.58 1.86
CA PHE A 477 -15.71 0.77 2.31
C PHE A 477 -15.55 1.68 3.53
N THR A 478 -16.61 1.86 4.30
CA THR A 478 -16.65 2.73 5.47
C THR A 478 -17.28 2.01 6.65
N ASP A 479 -17.03 2.50 7.86
CA ASP A 479 -17.64 1.93 9.06
C ASP A 479 -19.17 2.11 9.07
N GLU A 480 -19.68 3.08 8.30
CA GLU A 480 -21.10 3.38 8.13
C GLU A 480 -21.87 2.23 7.44
N PHE A 481 -21.23 1.38 6.63
CA PHE A 481 -21.89 0.23 5.98
C PHE A 481 -22.42 -0.77 6.99
N TYR A 482 -21.56 -1.19 7.93
CA TYR A 482 -21.97 -2.11 8.98
C TYR A 482 -22.97 -1.44 9.93
N GLN A 483 -22.72 -0.20 10.34
CA GLN A 483 -23.60 0.51 11.28
C GLN A 483 -25.03 0.68 10.74
N SER A 484 -25.19 1.03 9.47
CA SER A 484 -26.50 1.24 8.85
C SER A 484 -27.28 -0.05 8.57
N ARG A 485 -26.61 -1.22 8.64
CA ARG A 485 -27.19 -2.54 8.35
C ARG A 485 -26.93 -3.55 9.47
N LYS A 486 -26.61 -3.06 10.67
CA LYS A 486 -26.07 -3.87 11.77
C LYS A 486 -26.94 -5.07 12.08
N ASP A 487 -28.24 -4.86 12.30
CA ASP A 487 -29.16 -5.92 12.68
C ASP A 487 -29.29 -7.00 11.61
N LEU A 488 -29.33 -6.60 10.32
CA LEU A 488 -29.39 -7.53 9.19
C LEU A 488 -28.10 -8.33 9.03
N ILE A 489 -26.95 -7.66 9.13
CA ILE A 489 -25.63 -8.30 9.03
C ILE A 489 -25.43 -9.26 10.20
N ASP A 490 -25.72 -8.84 11.42
CA ASP A 490 -25.57 -9.69 12.61
C ASP A 490 -26.51 -10.90 12.53
N ALA A 491 -27.75 -10.73 12.09
CA ALA A 491 -28.68 -11.83 11.87
C ALA A 491 -28.16 -12.79 10.79
N ARG A 492 -27.62 -12.29 9.67
CA ARG A 492 -27.03 -13.12 8.61
C ARG A 492 -25.81 -13.89 9.11
N LEU A 493 -24.94 -13.26 9.91
CA LEU A 493 -23.78 -13.91 10.50
C LEU A 493 -24.19 -14.98 11.53
N GLN A 494 -25.19 -14.71 12.37
CA GLN A 494 -25.73 -15.69 13.31
C GLN A 494 -26.35 -16.89 12.58
N TRP A 495 -27.09 -16.63 11.50
CA TRP A 495 -27.62 -17.68 10.64
C TRP A 495 -26.50 -18.52 10.02
N LEU A 496 -25.45 -17.89 9.46
CA LEU A 496 -24.29 -18.61 8.90
C LEU A 496 -23.58 -19.50 9.92
N LEU A 497 -23.57 -19.11 11.21
CA LEU A 497 -22.98 -19.94 12.28
C LEU A 497 -23.86 -21.15 12.67
N ALA A 498 -25.15 -21.10 12.36
CA ALA A 498 -26.12 -22.12 12.77
C ALA A 498 -26.64 -22.99 11.60
N VAL A 499 -26.46 -22.57 10.34
CA VAL A 499 -27.10 -23.17 9.16
C VAL A 499 -26.76 -24.65 8.96
N ASP A 500 -25.55 -25.08 9.32
CA ASP A 500 -25.12 -26.48 9.21
C ASP A 500 -25.81 -27.42 10.22
N GLN A 501 -26.59 -26.88 11.17
CA GLN A 501 -27.25 -27.63 12.25
C GLN A 501 -28.75 -27.84 12.00
N SER A 502 -29.31 -27.27 10.92
CA SER A 502 -30.74 -27.36 10.63
C SER A 502 -31.06 -28.37 9.53
N ASP A 503 -32.06 -29.22 9.76
CA ASP A 503 -32.60 -30.17 8.77
C ASP A 503 -33.49 -29.49 7.69
N ASP A 504 -33.62 -28.17 7.71
CA ASP A 504 -34.46 -27.41 6.76
C ASP A 504 -33.69 -27.09 5.47
N HIS A 505 -33.87 -27.95 4.46
CA HIS A 505 -33.27 -27.77 3.14
C HIS A 505 -33.66 -26.44 2.45
N SER A 506 -34.84 -25.88 2.75
CA SER A 506 -35.31 -24.63 2.15
C SER A 506 -34.64 -23.38 2.72
N ASN A 507 -33.92 -23.54 3.83
CA ASN A 507 -33.13 -22.50 4.49
C ASN A 507 -31.66 -22.90 4.62
N SER A 508 -31.17 -23.75 3.72
CA SER A 508 -29.79 -24.23 3.70
C SER A 508 -28.84 -23.23 3.02
N LEU A 509 -27.54 -23.36 3.33
CA LEU A 509 -26.49 -22.58 2.65
C LEU A 509 -26.48 -22.86 1.14
N GLU A 510 -26.61 -24.14 0.76
CA GLU A 510 -26.70 -24.60 -0.63
C GLU A 510 -27.86 -23.93 -1.37
N PHE A 511 -29.07 -23.97 -0.79
CA PHE A 511 -30.25 -23.35 -1.38
C PHE A 511 -30.04 -21.84 -1.61
N ARG A 512 -29.45 -21.14 -0.63
CA ARG A 512 -29.16 -19.71 -0.76
C ARG A 512 -28.15 -19.43 -1.88
N ILE A 513 -27.04 -20.17 -1.92
CA ILE A 513 -26.02 -20.01 -2.97
C ILE A 513 -26.64 -20.22 -4.34
N HIS A 514 -27.38 -21.32 -4.52
CA HIS A 514 -28.03 -21.63 -5.79
C HIS A 514 -29.05 -20.56 -6.19
N THR A 515 -29.88 -20.09 -5.26
CA THR A 515 -30.92 -19.09 -5.53
C THR A 515 -30.33 -17.77 -6.02
N TYR A 516 -29.37 -17.21 -5.27
CA TYR A 516 -28.78 -15.91 -5.63
C TYR A 516 -27.82 -16.02 -6.81
N TRP A 517 -27.19 -17.18 -7.04
CA TRP A 517 -26.45 -17.43 -8.27
C TRP A 517 -27.38 -17.37 -9.48
N GLU A 518 -28.44 -18.18 -9.52
CA GLU A 518 -29.37 -18.22 -10.66
C GLU A 518 -30.03 -16.87 -10.94
N MET A 519 -30.36 -16.11 -9.89
CA MET A 519 -31.00 -14.80 -10.04
C MET A 519 -30.08 -13.70 -10.56
N HIS A 520 -28.79 -13.70 -10.18
CA HIS A 520 -27.90 -12.54 -10.37
C HIS A 520 -26.61 -12.84 -11.13
N ASN A 521 -26.40 -14.09 -11.59
CA ASN A 521 -25.24 -14.45 -12.38
C ASN A 521 -25.11 -13.54 -13.61
N GLY A 522 -23.91 -12.97 -13.80
CA GLY A 522 -23.60 -12.05 -14.88
C GLY A 522 -23.86 -10.57 -14.56
N GLU A 523 -24.49 -10.25 -13.42
CA GLU A 523 -24.62 -8.87 -12.99
C GLU A 523 -23.27 -8.28 -12.55
N ARG A 524 -23.07 -6.99 -12.86
CA ARG A 524 -21.88 -6.24 -12.49
C ARG A 524 -21.95 -5.81 -11.03
N CYS A 525 -21.59 -6.72 -10.12
CA CYS A 525 -21.35 -6.39 -8.72
C CYS A 525 -19.86 -6.12 -8.47
N LEU A 526 -19.55 -5.30 -7.47
CA LEU A 526 -18.17 -4.97 -7.14
C LEU A 526 -17.49 -6.25 -6.63
N TRP A 527 -16.34 -6.58 -7.22
CA TRP A 527 -15.54 -7.77 -6.94
C TRP A 527 -16.11 -9.13 -7.33
N SER A 528 -17.39 -9.23 -7.68
CA SER A 528 -17.95 -10.50 -8.15
C SER A 528 -17.31 -10.86 -9.49
N ASN A 529 -16.60 -11.98 -9.50
CA ASN A 529 -16.16 -12.63 -10.72
C ASN A 529 -17.02 -13.89 -10.92
N TRP A 530 -18.16 -13.74 -11.60
CA TRP A 530 -19.08 -14.85 -11.84
C TRP A 530 -18.45 -15.95 -12.72
N ASP A 531 -17.50 -15.58 -13.58
CA ASP A 531 -16.75 -16.51 -14.43
C ASP A 531 -15.66 -17.29 -13.67
N LEU A 532 -15.48 -17.02 -12.37
CA LEU A 532 -14.48 -17.71 -11.56
C LEU A 532 -14.76 -19.21 -11.47
N LEU A 533 -16.04 -19.57 -11.37
CA LEU A 533 -16.54 -20.94 -11.27
C LEU A 533 -17.55 -21.17 -12.38
N LYS A 534 -17.69 -22.41 -12.84
CA LYS A 534 -18.61 -22.71 -13.96
C LYS A 534 -20.07 -22.77 -13.53
N ASN A 535 -20.31 -23.15 -12.27
CA ASN A 535 -21.63 -23.39 -11.73
C ASN A 535 -21.61 -23.23 -10.20
N PRO A 536 -22.76 -23.00 -9.55
CA PRO A 536 -22.82 -22.83 -8.09
C PRO A 536 -22.40 -24.08 -7.31
N GLN A 537 -22.46 -25.28 -7.90
CA GLN A 537 -22.05 -26.52 -7.23
C GLN A 537 -20.55 -26.57 -6.94
N GLU A 538 -19.72 -25.86 -7.70
CA GLU A 538 -18.28 -25.74 -7.40
C GLU A 538 -18.02 -24.84 -6.17
N LEU A 539 -19.00 -24.05 -5.75
CA LEU A 539 -18.93 -23.16 -4.58
C LEU A 539 -19.46 -23.80 -3.30
N ILE A 540 -20.38 -24.76 -3.44
CA ILE A 540 -20.98 -25.59 -2.39
C ILE A 540 -20.00 -26.70 -2.02
#